data_AF-A0A955KZE1-F1
#
_entry.id   AF-A0A955KZE1-F1
#
_cell.length_a   1.000
_cell.length_b   1.000
_cell.length_c   1.000
_cell.angle_alpha   90.00
_cell.angle_beta   90.00
_cell.angle_gamma   90.00
#
_symmetry.space_group_name_H-M   'P 1'
#
loop_
_entity.id
_entity.type
_entity.pdbx_description
1 polymer ?
#
loop_
_entity_poly.entity_id
_entity_poly.type
_entity_poly.pdbx_seq_one_letter_code
_entity_poly.pdbx_strand_id
1 'polypeptide(L)'
;MIKINAQKAFSLTEVVVALAIIALLVGLGGYGFAIVQRSSRDEQRKTFLAEVRSAVDHYYLANSYYPPSDEFVFSPAGDLLTIGTKQFELVGFKHASSESNANSTKYYYEKDTRGYIVCALQESGSWLKLGDGAGTCM
;
A
#
# COMPACT_ATOMS: atom_id res chain seq x y z
N MET A 1 38.92 47.01 15.28
CA MET A 1 39.59 46.49 14.07
C MET A 1 39.32 44.99 14.01
N ILE A 2 38.44 44.54 13.12
CA ILE A 2 38.01 43.13 13.05
C ILE A 2 38.84 42.44 11.96
N LYS A 3 39.65 41.44 12.34
CA LYS A 3 40.37 40.58 11.39
C LYS A 3 39.39 39.52 10.88
N ILE A 4 39.03 39.58 9.59
CA ILE A 4 38.33 38.49 8.93
C ILE A 4 39.37 37.45 8.53
N ASN A 5 39.34 36.29 9.20
CA ASN A 5 40.21 35.17 8.88
C ASN A 5 39.61 34.45 7.67
N ALA A 6 40.25 34.55 6.50
CA ALA A 6 39.80 33.89 5.28
C ALA A 6 39.95 32.37 5.43
N GLN A 7 38.87 31.70 5.86
CA GLN A 7 38.81 30.24 5.83
C GLN A 7 38.81 29.78 4.37
N LYS A 8 39.53 28.69 4.06
CA LYS A 8 39.68 28.15 2.71
C LYS A 8 38.30 27.94 2.07
N ALA A 9 37.96 28.76 1.08
CA ALA A 9 36.80 28.56 0.24
C ALA A 9 37.09 27.46 -0.80
N PHE A 10 36.06 26.72 -1.19
CA PHE A 10 36.15 25.68 -2.23
C PHE A 10 36.62 26.26 -3.56
N SER A 11 37.45 25.51 -4.28
CA SER A 11 37.88 25.89 -5.63
C SER A 11 36.71 25.76 -6.62
N LEU A 12 36.66 26.64 -7.63
CA LEU A 12 35.66 26.57 -8.71
C LEU A 12 35.70 25.21 -9.41
N THR A 13 36.90 24.65 -9.61
CA THR A 13 37.07 23.31 -10.18
C THR A 13 36.47 22.20 -9.31
N GLU A 14 36.50 22.37 -7.99
CA GLU A 14 35.98 21.42 -7.01
C GLU A 14 34.45 21.35 -7.08
N VAL A 15 33.81 22.50 -7.24
CA VAL A 15 32.34 22.59 -7.42
C VAL A 15 31.92 21.97 -8.75
N VAL A 16 32.68 22.19 -9.83
CA VAL A 16 32.37 21.62 -11.16
C VAL A 16 32.53 20.10 -11.17
N VAL A 17 33.60 19.56 -10.57
CA VAL A 17 33.80 18.11 -10.47
C VAL A 17 32.74 17.47 -9.58
N ALA A 18 32.39 18.10 -8.45
CA ALA A 18 31.33 17.60 -7.57
C ALA A 18 29.98 17.53 -8.28
N LEU A 19 29.59 18.57 -9.04
CA LEU A 19 28.36 18.56 -9.82
C LEU A 19 28.36 17.50 -10.92
N ALA A 20 29.51 17.27 -11.58
CA ALA A 20 29.65 16.22 -12.58
C ALA A 20 29.43 14.81 -11.98
N ILE A 21 29.96 14.55 -10.78
CA ILE A 21 29.76 13.27 -10.08
C ILE A 21 28.29 13.12 -9.64
N ILE A 22 27.66 14.17 -9.11
CA ILE A 22 26.25 14.14 -8.72
C ILE A 22 25.35 13.85 -9.92
N ALA A 23 25.58 14.52 -11.06
CA ALA A 23 24.83 14.30 -12.29
C ALA A 23 24.93 12.85 -12.79
N LEU A 24 26.13 12.26 -12.71
CA LEU A 24 26.36 10.86 -13.05
C LEU A 24 25.58 9.91 -12.13
N LEU A 25 25.66 10.12 -10.81
CA LEU A 25 24.97 9.28 -9.82
C LEU A 25 23.45 9.35 -9.95
N VAL A 26 22.90 10.54 -10.17
CA VAL A 26 21.46 10.73 -10.39
C VAL A 26 21.01 10.04 -11.67
N GLY A 27 21.80 10.14 -12.75
CA GLY A 27 21.51 9.45 -14.02
C GLY A 27 21.46 7.93 -13.89
N LEU A 28 22.31 7.34 -13.04
CA LEU A 28 22.33 5.89 -12.81
C LEU A 28 21.29 5.42 -11.78
N GLY A 29 20.97 6.25 -10.78
CA GLY A 29 20.15 5.84 -9.63
C GLY A 29 18.62 5.92 -9.82
N GLY A 30 18.13 6.69 -10.79
CA GLY A 30 16.70 7.01 -10.90
C GLY A 30 15.76 5.82 -11.17
N TYR A 31 16.21 4.82 -11.94
CA TYR A 31 15.34 3.74 -12.42
C TYR A 31 14.89 2.76 -11.32
N GLY A 32 15.71 2.54 -10.29
CA GLY A 32 15.39 1.58 -9.21
C GLY A 32 14.28 2.06 -8.27
N PHE A 33 14.09 3.37 -8.15
CA PHE A 33 13.19 3.96 -7.17
C PHE A 33 11.71 3.59 -7.42
N ALA A 34 11.27 3.60 -8.67
CA ALA A 34 9.87 3.27 -9.02
C ALA A 34 9.51 1.80 -8.71
N ILE A 35 10.45 0.88 -8.90
CA ILE A 35 10.26 -0.56 -8.64
C ILE A 35 10.14 -0.81 -7.15
N VAL A 36 11.04 -0.22 -6.35
CA VAL A 36 11.02 -0.35 -4.88
C VAL A 36 9.73 0.24 -4.31
N GLN A 37 9.29 1.41 -4.81
CA GLN A 37 8.05 2.02 -4.35
C GLN A 37 6.83 1.14 -4.69
N ARG A 38 6.80 0.49 -5.85
CA ARG A 38 5.74 -0.47 -6.21
C ARG A 38 5.75 -1.69 -5.27
N SER A 39 6.93 -2.27 -5.03
CA SER A 39 7.07 -3.40 -4.10
C SER A 39 6.59 -3.06 -2.70
N SER A 40 6.96 -1.89 -2.18
CA SER A 40 6.51 -1.43 -0.86
C SER A 40 4.98 -1.28 -0.79
N ARG A 41 4.32 -0.81 -1.86
CA ARG A 41 2.85 -0.73 -1.93
C ARG A 41 2.20 -2.10 -1.99
N ASP A 42 2.76 -3.04 -2.75
CA ASP A 42 2.25 -4.42 -2.81
C ASP A 42 2.41 -5.14 -1.45
N GLU A 43 3.48 -4.87 -0.71
CA GLU A 43 3.65 -5.34 0.67
C GLU A 43 2.62 -4.74 1.63
N GLN A 44 2.34 -3.43 1.52
CA GLN A 44 1.28 -2.78 2.30
C GLN A 44 -0.09 -3.42 2.04
N ARG A 45 -0.43 -3.70 0.77
CA ARG A 45 -1.66 -4.43 0.40
C ARG A 45 -1.74 -5.81 1.04
N LYS A 46 -0.61 -6.52 1.16
CA LYS A 46 -0.55 -7.83 1.80
C LYS A 46 -0.77 -7.75 3.32
N THR A 47 -0.09 -6.83 3.99
CA THR A 47 -0.25 -6.60 5.43
C THR A 47 -1.70 -6.29 5.78
N PHE A 48 -2.34 -5.48 4.94
CA PHE A 48 -3.75 -5.15 5.08
C PHE A 48 -4.69 -6.32 4.97
N LEU A 49 -4.51 -7.20 3.97
CA LEU A 49 -5.34 -8.38 3.88
C LEU A 49 -5.24 -9.22 5.16
N ALA A 50 -4.07 -9.25 5.82
CA ALA A 50 -3.94 -9.91 7.12
C ALA A 50 -4.74 -9.21 8.23
N GLU A 51 -4.77 -7.87 8.27
CA GLU A 51 -5.61 -7.10 9.20
C GLU A 51 -7.11 -7.34 8.94
N VAL A 52 -7.51 -7.35 7.67
CA VAL A 52 -8.88 -7.68 7.25
C VAL A 52 -9.27 -9.08 7.71
N ARG A 53 -8.39 -10.08 7.57
CA ARG A 53 -8.63 -11.43 8.10
C ARG A 53 -8.87 -11.42 9.60
N SER A 54 -8.05 -10.71 10.35
CA SER A 54 -8.28 -10.56 11.80
C SER A 54 -9.65 -9.95 12.08
N ALA A 55 -10.06 -8.92 11.33
CA ALA A 55 -11.36 -8.28 11.49
C ALA A 55 -12.54 -9.22 11.17
N VAL A 56 -12.41 -10.01 10.10
CA VAL A 56 -13.39 -11.05 9.73
C VAL A 56 -13.47 -12.15 10.78
N ASP A 57 -12.32 -12.59 11.31
CA ASP A 57 -12.26 -13.60 12.36
C ASP A 57 -12.93 -13.08 13.66
N HIS A 58 -12.71 -11.81 14.01
CA HIS A 58 -13.43 -11.16 15.12
C HIS A 58 -14.94 -11.10 14.91
N TYR A 59 -15.40 -10.84 13.69
CA TYR A 59 -16.83 -10.87 13.36
C TYR A 59 -17.41 -12.29 13.49
N TYR A 60 -16.68 -13.29 13.00
CA TYR A 60 -17.10 -14.69 13.09
C TYR A 60 -17.22 -15.13 14.55
N LEU A 61 -16.30 -14.74 15.43
CA LEU A 61 -16.39 -15.05 16.86
C LEU A 61 -17.63 -14.45 17.54
N ALA A 62 -18.11 -13.30 17.07
CA ALA A 62 -19.28 -12.64 17.64
C ALA A 62 -20.60 -13.20 17.08
N ASN A 63 -20.63 -13.57 15.79
CA ASN A 63 -21.87 -13.88 15.07
C ASN A 63 -22.00 -15.36 14.66
N SER A 64 -20.93 -16.15 14.75
CA SER A 64 -20.83 -17.55 14.28
C SER A 64 -21.04 -17.74 12.77
N TYR A 65 -20.94 -16.68 11.98
CA TYR A 65 -20.95 -16.71 10.51
C TYR A 65 -20.03 -15.63 9.93
N TYR A 66 -19.58 -15.82 8.69
CA TYR A 66 -18.79 -14.84 7.97
C TYR A 66 -19.66 -13.69 7.46
N PRO A 67 -19.17 -12.44 7.48
CA PRO A 67 -19.99 -11.27 7.17
C PRO A 67 -20.57 -11.37 5.75
N PRO A 68 -21.88 -11.12 5.57
CA PRO A 68 -22.47 -11.06 4.24
C PRO A 68 -21.93 -9.85 3.47
N SER A 69 -22.00 -9.91 2.14
CA SER A 69 -21.35 -8.92 1.27
C SER A 69 -21.88 -7.49 1.44
N ASP A 70 -23.11 -7.34 1.94
CA ASP A 70 -23.74 -6.05 2.30
C ASP A 70 -23.24 -5.49 3.64
N GLU A 71 -22.71 -6.34 4.52
CA GLU A 71 -22.11 -5.92 5.79
C GLU A 71 -20.59 -5.75 5.68
N PHE A 72 -19.96 -6.13 4.58
CA PHE A 72 -18.52 -5.99 4.35
C PHE A 72 -18.27 -4.87 3.32
N VAL A 73 -18.03 -3.65 3.81
CA VAL A 73 -17.99 -2.45 2.97
C VAL A 73 -16.68 -1.70 3.16
N PHE A 74 -15.92 -1.55 2.08
CA PHE A 74 -14.83 -0.58 2.04
C PHE A 74 -15.39 0.82 1.85
N SER A 75 -15.01 1.74 2.73
CA SER A 75 -15.42 3.13 2.60
C SER A 75 -14.96 3.69 1.24
N PRO A 76 -15.84 4.36 0.48
CA PRO A 76 -15.46 5.07 -0.72
C PRO A 76 -14.61 6.30 -0.43
N ALA A 77 -14.29 6.62 0.83
CA ALA A 77 -13.25 7.59 1.18
C ALA A 77 -11.88 6.92 1.39
N GLY A 78 -11.84 5.60 1.65
CA GLY A 78 -10.61 4.80 1.65
C GLY A 78 -10.05 4.39 2.99
N ASP A 79 -10.50 5.00 4.08
CA ASP A 79 -9.78 4.92 5.36
C ASP A 79 -10.41 3.94 6.35
N LEU A 80 -11.60 3.42 6.02
CA LEU A 80 -12.38 2.56 6.92
C LEU A 80 -12.90 1.33 6.18
N LEU A 81 -12.73 0.16 6.79
CA LEU A 81 -13.50 -1.04 6.49
C LEU A 81 -14.61 -1.14 7.52
N THR A 82 -15.84 -1.29 7.05
CA THR A 82 -16.99 -1.57 7.91
C THR A 82 -17.34 -3.05 7.78
N ILE A 83 -17.40 -3.75 8.92
CA ILE A 83 -17.90 -5.13 9.01
C ILE A 83 -19.04 -5.15 10.02
N GLY A 84 -20.28 -5.32 9.54
CA GLY A 84 -21.48 -5.16 10.33
C GLY A 84 -21.59 -3.75 10.90
N THR A 85 -21.60 -3.61 12.23
CA THR A 85 -21.64 -2.30 12.92
C THR A 85 -20.26 -1.80 13.36
N LYS A 86 -19.19 -2.56 13.12
CA LYS A 86 -17.82 -2.20 13.53
C LYS A 86 -17.05 -1.58 12.37
N GLN A 87 -16.26 -0.56 12.69
CA GLN A 87 -15.33 0.07 11.76
C GLN A 87 -13.90 -0.25 12.16
N PHE A 88 -13.08 -0.53 11.16
CA PHE A 88 -11.66 -0.80 11.30
C PHE A 88 -10.92 0.26 10.48
N GLU A 89 -10.00 0.96 11.13
CA GLU A 89 -9.14 1.94 10.44
C GLU A 89 -8.11 1.20 9.60
N LEU A 90 -8.00 1.64 8.34
CA LEU A 90 -7.12 1.03 7.36
C LEU A 90 -5.80 1.81 7.35
N VAL A 91 -4.88 1.42 8.24
CA VAL A 91 -3.61 2.13 8.40
C VAL A 91 -2.74 1.92 7.16
N GLY A 92 -2.41 3.01 6.47
CA GLY A 92 -1.57 2.97 5.26
C GLY A 92 -2.33 2.79 3.95
N PHE A 93 -3.67 2.82 3.95
CA PHE A 93 -4.45 2.62 2.73
C PHE A 93 -4.60 3.86 1.88
N LYS A 94 -4.37 3.65 0.60
CA LYS A 94 -4.83 4.52 -0.47
C LYS A 94 -6.14 3.94 -0.98
N HIS A 95 -7.25 4.61 -0.66
CA HIS A 95 -8.57 4.58 -1.30
C HIS A 95 -9.03 3.34 -2.08
N ALA A 96 -10.17 2.75 -1.68
CA ALA A 96 -10.85 1.73 -2.47
C ALA A 96 -11.36 2.34 -3.79
N SER A 97 -10.96 1.78 -4.93
CA SER A 97 -11.39 2.26 -6.25
C SER A 97 -11.68 1.10 -7.20
N SER A 98 -12.13 1.42 -8.43
CA SER A 98 -12.32 0.43 -9.49
C SER A 98 -11.00 -0.07 -10.10
N GLU A 99 -9.86 0.52 -9.75
CA GLU A 99 -8.54 0.21 -10.31
C GLU A 99 -7.47 0.13 -9.22
N SER A 100 -6.26 -0.33 -9.57
CA SER A 100 -5.12 -0.36 -8.63
C SER A 100 -3.94 0.39 -9.20
N ASN A 101 -3.50 1.41 -8.47
CA ASN A 101 -2.43 2.31 -8.84
C ASN A 101 -1.71 2.82 -7.58
N ALA A 102 -0.80 3.78 -7.74
CA ALA A 102 -0.04 4.33 -6.62
C ALA A 102 -0.91 5.04 -5.55
N ASN A 103 -2.16 5.35 -5.88
CA ASN A 103 -3.10 6.13 -5.08
C ASN A 103 -4.43 5.41 -4.77
N SER A 104 -4.60 4.16 -5.20
CA SER A 104 -5.81 3.39 -4.89
C SER A 104 -5.58 1.90 -5.07
N THR A 105 -6.39 1.10 -4.39
CA THR A 105 -6.40 -0.35 -4.54
C THR A 105 -7.82 -0.84 -4.78
N LYS A 106 -7.97 -1.76 -5.73
CA LYS A 106 -9.24 -2.43 -6.02
C LYS A 106 -9.34 -3.63 -5.09
N TYR A 107 -10.44 -3.68 -4.35
CA TYR A 107 -10.76 -4.80 -3.49
C TYR A 107 -11.95 -5.59 -4.02
N TYR A 108 -11.95 -6.87 -3.67
CA TYR A 108 -13.06 -7.75 -3.91
C TYR A 108 -13.30 -8.61 -2.67
N TYR A 109 -14.55 -8.76 -2.27
CA TYR A 109 -14.96 -9.64 -1.19
C TYR A 109 -16.15 -10.47 -1.64
N GLU A 110 -16.10 -11.76 -1.32
CA GLU A 110 -17.18 -12.69 -1.56
C GLU A 110 -17.20 -13.73 -0.45
N LYS A 111 -18.41 -14.10 0.00
CA LYS A 111 -18.60 -15.26 0.87
C LYS A 111 -19.28 -16.38 0.11
N ASP A 112 -18.89 -17.60 0.45
CA ASP A 112 -19.52 -18.83 0.00
C ASP A 112 -19.89 -19.69 1.21
N THR A 113 -20.59 -20.78 0.97
CA THR A 113 -20.90 -21.86 1.92
C THR A 113 -19.66 -22.46 2.60
N ARG A 114 -18.49 -22.37 1.95
CA ARG A 114 -17.22 -22.92 2.45
C ARG A 114 -16.37 -21.94 3.25
N GLY A 115 -16.65 -20.64 3.18
CA GLY A 115 -15.81 -19.61 3.79
C GLY A 115 -15.95 -18.26 3.12
N TYR A 116 -14.89 -17.46 3.17
CA TYR A 116 -14.83 -16.17 2.49
C TYR A 116 -13.57 -16.06 1.64
N ILE A 117 -13.60 -15.15 0.68
CA ILE A 117 -12.42 -14.66 0.00
C ILE A 117 -12.38 -13.15 0.10
N VAL A 118 -11.18 -12.61 0.31
CA VAL A 118 -10.89 -11.20 0.15
C VAL A 118 -9.69 -11.07 -0.76
N CYS A 119 -9.79 -10.18 -1.74
CA CYS A 119 -8.75 -9.96 -2.72
C CYS A 119 -8.36 -8.50 -2.82
N ALA A 120 -7.08 -8.26 -3.08
CA ALA A 120 -6.53 -6.96 -3.43
C ALA A 120 -5.81 -7.07 -4.78
N LEU A 121 -6.11 -6.16 -5.71
CA LEU A 121 -5.41 -6.12 -6.99
C LEU A 121 -4.04 -5.44 -6.81
N GLN A 122 -2.98 -6.10 -7.24
CA GLN A 122 -1.63 -5.56 -7.25
C GLN A 122 -1.43 -4.62 -8.44
N GLU A 123 -0.44 -3.74 -8.36
CA GLU A 123 -0.10 -2.84 -9.47
C GLU A 123 0.47 -3.55 -10.70
N SER A 124 0.89 -4.80 -10.53
CA SER A 124 1.25 -5.68 -11.64
C SER A 124 0.03 -6.22 -12.41
N GLY A 125 -1.18 -6.00 -11.91
CA GLY A 125 -2.43 -6.55 -12.44
C GLY A 125 -2.77 -7.95 -11.93
N SER A 126 -1.93 -8.53 -11.06
CA SER A 126 -2.23 -9.82 -10.41
C SER A 126 -3.07 -9.62 -9.15
N TRP A 127 -3.96 -10.57 -8.87
CA TRP A 127 -4.76 -10.55 -7.64
C TRP A 127 -4.04 -11.25 -6.49
N LEU A 128 -3.97 -10.60 -5.34
CA LEU A 128 -3.62 -11.23 -4.09
C LEU A 128 -4.91 -11.74 -3.43
N LYS A 129 -5.05 -13.06 -3.31
CA LYS A 129 -6.19 -13.73 -2.66
C LYS A 129 -5.85 -14.09 -1.21
N LEU A 130 -6.81 -13.89 -0.32
CA LEU A 130 -6.79 -14.39 1.05
C LEU A 130 -8.16 -15.00 1.41
N GLY A 131 -8.16 -15.99 2.30
CA GLY A 131 -9.36 -16.70 2.74
C GLY A 131 -9.53 -18.06 2.08
N ASP A 132 -10.39 -18.88 2.67
CA ASP A 132 -10.52 -20.32 2.36
C ASP A 132 -11.73 -20.62 1.46
N GLY A 133 -12.45 -19.59 1.01
CA GLY A 133 -13.57 -19.73 0.10
C GLY A 133 -13.17 -20.18 -1.32
N ALA A 134 -14.10 -20.85 -2.00
CA ALA A 134 -13.89 -21.38 -3.36
C ALA A 134 -13.95 -20.29 -4.45
N GLY A 135 -14.38 -19.07 -4.11
CA GLY A 135 -14.50 -17.95 -5.05
C GLY A 135 -13.18 -17.52 -5.69
N THR A 136 -13.29 -16.71 -6.74
CA THR A 136 -12.16 -16.15 -7.50
C THR A 136 -12.18 -14.62 -7.45
N CYS A 137 -11.00 -14.01 -7.40
CA CYS A 137 -10.89 -12.55 -7.45
C CYS A 137 -11.28 -12.00 -8.83
N MET A 138 -12.10 -10.94 -8.90
CA MET A 138 -12.61 -10.34 -10.15
C MET A 138 -12.61 -8.79 -10.12
#